data_AF-A0A958PAU3-F1
#
_entry.id   AF-A0A958PAU3-F1
#
_cell.length_a   1.000
_cell.length_b   1.000
_cell.length_c   1.000
_cell.angle_alpha   90.00
_cell.angle_beta   90.00
_cell.angle_gamma   90.00
#
_symmetry.space_group_name_H-M   'P 1'
#
loop_
_entity.id
_entity.type
_entity.pdbx_description
1 polymer ?
#
loop_
_entity_poly.entity_id
_entity_poly.type
_entity_poly.pdbx_seq_one_letter_code
_entity_poly.pdbx_strand_id
1 'polypeptide(L)'
;MLGALQKSSSKNRGQLELSIHRERQPDRNHHKGGRSFYFFDFDDNIAFLSTPIFVFHKITGEEKQLTSGEYAKYSKTIGESGPLKDFVIDYDEEIGSYRSFRDQRWNFVQSKLGARFGYKQGFVKDIEMALNHPDYLWKGPSWNCFYHAVYNHRPTSLITARGHDPRTIRSGIDFMVKKKFLPESPNYLSIWPVSHPESRTKLTKDTTVDIPRLKQLAIRASVEKAIEVYGDSPHHRFGMSDDDPKNLEMIVEEMSRLKKEHSKMSFFVFSTENGSYHRLEVFPDYTVDQVVREEKQLSLFLR
;
A
#
# COMPACT_ATOMS: atom_id res chain seq x y z
N MET A 1 11.40 33.64 -37.15
CA MET A 1 10.37 32.85 -36.44
C MET A 1 11.00 32.24 -35.20
N LEU A 2 10.75 32.85 -34.04
CA LEU A 2 11.19 32.37 -32.73
C LEU A 2 10.19 31.32 -32.23
N GLY A 3 10.59 30.06 -32.18
CA GLY A 3 9.85 28.99 -31.50
C GLY A 3 10.30 28.92 -30.05
N ALA A 4 9.44 29.38 -29.13
CA ALA A 4 9.70 29.36 -27.70
C ALA A 4 9.71 27.92 -27.16
N LEU A 5 10.87 27.49 -26.65
CA LEU A 5 10.99 26.35 -25.74
C LEU A 5 10.29 26.73 -24.42
N GLN A 6 9.12 26.14 -24.20
CA GLN A 6 8.39 26.25 -22.94
C GLN A 6 9.18 25.49 -21.87
N LYS A 7 9.97 26.23 -21.08
CA LYS A 7 10.59 25.72 -19.85
C LYS A 7 9.47 25.28 -18.91
N SER A 8 9.32 23.96 -18.73
CA SER A 8 8.54 23.41 -17.63
C SER A 8 9.23 23.78 -16.31
N SER A 9 8.64 24.73 -15.59
CA SER A 9 9.10 25.18 -14.29
C SER A 9 8.23 24.57 -13.18
N SER A 10 8.74 23.52 -12.53
CA SER A 10 8.60 23.30 -11.09
C SER A 10 9.56 22.18 -10.66
N LYS A 11 10.72 22.56 -10.15
CA LYS A 11 11.69 21.63 -9.56
C LYS A 11 11.14 21.14 -8.21
N ASN A 12 10.62 19.91 -8.17
CA ASN A 12 10.45 19.14 -6.93
C ASN A 12 11.83 18.93 -6.30
N ARG A 13 12.17 19.74 -5.28
CA ARG A 13 13.49 19.70 -4.64
C ARG A 13 13.64 18.56 -3.62
N GLY A 14 12.56 18.01 -3.08
CA GLY A 14 12.62 16.99 -2.03
C GLY A 14 12.97 15.56 -2.48
N GLN A 15 12.58 15.17 -3.70
CA GLN A 15 12.80 13.81 -4.24
C GLN A 15 13.18 13.90 -5.72
N LEU A 16 14.43 14.26 -5.99
CA LEU A 16 14.96 14.39 -7.35
C LEU A 16 14.99 13.02 -8.04
N GLU A 17 14.11 12.81 -9.02
CA GLU A 17 14.26 11.72 -9.97
C GLU A 17 15.13 12.18 -11.14
N LEU A 18 16.36 11.65 -11.21
CA LEU A 18 17.17 11.74 -12.42
C LEU A 18 16.44 10.97 -13.52
N SER A 19 16.12 11.65 -14.63
CA SER A 19 15.44 11.07 -15.79
C SER A 19 16.37 10.11 -16.55
N ILE A 20 16.72 8.99 -15.93
CA ILE A 20 17.47 7.90 -16.55
C ILE A 20 16.46 7.04 -17.31
N HIS A 21 16.70 6.81 -18.59
CA HIS A 21 15.89 5.91 -19.40
C HIS A 21 15.94 4.49 -18.79
N ARG A 22 14.79 3.99 -18.30
CA ARG A 22 14.68 2.62 -17.75
C ARG A 22 14.25 1.69 -18.88
N GLU A 23 14.96 0.60 -19.13
CA GLU A 23 14.50 -0.42 -20.07
C GLU A 23 13.44 -1.32 -19.43
N ARG A 24 12.45 -1.75 -20.22
CA ARG A 24 11.47 -2.74 -19.78
C ARG A 24 12.14 -4.10 -19.64
N GLN A 25 11.78 -4.84 -18.60
CA GLN A 25 12.37 -6.12 -18.26
C GLN A 25 11.30 -7.22 -18.30
N PRO A 26 11.59 -8.41 -18.85
CA PRO A 26 10.68 -9.56 -18.76
C PRO A 26 10.61 -10.10 -17.33
N ASP A 27 9.57 -10.89 -17.01
CA ASP A 27 9.51 -11.56 -15.71
C ASP A 27 10.70 -12.48 -15.50
N ARG A 28 11.16 -12.56 -14.25
CA ARG A 28 12.15 -13.56 -13.87
C ARG A 28 11.49 -14.93 -13.97
N ASN A 29 11.98 -15.74 -14.90
CA ASN A 29 11.41 -17.02 -15.37
C ASN A 29 10.27 -16.92 -16.41
N HIS A 30 10.08 -15.80 -17.10
CA HIS A 30 9.10 -15.71 -18.17
C HIS A 30 9.25 -16.84 -19.21
N HIS A 31 10.49 -17.13 -19.60
CA HIS A 31 10.84 -18.22 -20.53
C HIS A 31 10.49 -19.63 -20.02
N LYS A 32 10.21 -19.79 -18.72
CA LYS A 32 9.75 -21.06 -18.11
C LYS A 32 8.26 -21.05 -17.79
N GLY A 33 7.49 -20.08 -18.32
CA GLY A 33 6.08 -19.89 -17.95
C GLY A 33 5.88 -19.37 -16.53
N GLY A 34 6.89 -18.70 -15.95
CA GLY A 34 6.82 -18.06 -14.64
C GLY A 34 6.42 -16.59 -14.71
N ARG A 35 5.73 -16.11 -13.67
CA ARG A 35 5.38 -14.69 -13.46
C ARG A 35 5.87 -14.22 -12.09
N SER A 36 6.24 -12.95 -11.99
CA SER A 36 6.59 -12.30 -10.73
C SER A 36 5.43 -11.42 -10.25
N PHE A 37 4.83 -11.81 -9.13
CA PHE A 37 3.69 -11.15 -8.51
C PHE A 37 4.16 -10.26 -7.35
N TYR A 38 3.67 -9.02 -7.33
CA TYR A 38 4.11 -8.01 -6.36
C TYR A 38 2.94 -7.55 -5.50
N PHE A 39 3.06 -7.75 -4.21
CA PHE A 39 2.07 -7.37 -3.21
C PHE A 39 2.67 -6.23 -2.37
N PHE A 40 1.85 -5.25 -2.04
CA PHE A 40 2.29 -4.08 -1.28
C PHE A 40 1.25 -3.68 -0.25
N ASP A 41 1.70 -3.35 0.96
CA ASP A 41 0.98 -2.36 1.76
C ASP A 41 1.14 -0.97 1.13
N PHE A 42 0.11 -0.14 1.26
CA PHE A 42 0.09 1.18 0.66
C PHE A 42 0.63 2.26 1.59
N ASP A 43 0.03 2.36 2.78
CA ASP A 43 0.34 3.39 3.77
C ASP A 43 1.72 3.17 4.36
N ASP A 44 2.52 4.24 4.46
CA ASP A 44 3.87 4.29 5.01
C ASP A 44 4.92 3.37 4.31
N ASN A 45 4.47 2.49 3.40
CA ASN A 45 5.29 1.62 2.56
C ASN A 45 5.40 2.13 1.10
N ILE A 46 4.29 2.36 0.38
CA ILE A 46 4.31 2.97 -0.96
C ILE A 46 4.32 4.49 -0.85
N ALA A 47 3.47 5.05 0.01
CA ALA A 47 3.30 6.48 0.15
C ALA A 47 2.99 6.90 1.59
N PHE A 48 3.64 7.97 2.03
CA PHE A 48 3.30 8.71 3.23
C PHE A 48 2.17 9.69 2.89
N LEU A 49 1.03 9.53 3.57
CA LEU A 49 -0.13 10.41 3.43
C LEU A 49 -0.45 11.07 4.75
N SER A 50 -0.85 12.35 4.71
CA SER A 50 -1.24 13.13 5.88
C SER A 50 -2.71 12.87 6.31
N THR A 51 -3.20 11.64 6.13
CA THR A 51 -4.57 11.26 6.48
C THR A 51 -4.75 11.36 8.00
N PRO A 52 -5.66 12.20 8.52
CA PRO A 52 -5.76 12.41 9.95
C PRO A 52 -6.49 11.28 10.67
N ILE A 53 -5.99 10.93 11.85
CA ILE A 53 -6.66 10.07 12.83
C ILE A 53 -7.19 10.97 13.95
N PHE A 54 -8.37 10.69 14.48
CA PHE A 54 -8.96 11.46 15.57
C PHE A 54 -9.04 10.64 16.86
N VAL A 55 -8.88 11.28 18.00
CA VAL A 55 -9.14 10.69 19.32
C VAL A 55 -10.05 11.62 20.12
N PHE A 56 -10.84 11.06 21.02
CA PHE A 56 -11.91 11.79 21.71
C PHE A 56 -11.66 11.83 23.20
N HIS A 57 -11.73 13.00 23.81
CA HIS A 57 -11.57 13.13 25.25
C HIS A 57 -12.73 12.42 25.97
N LYS A 58 -12.42 11.51 26.92
CA LYS A 58 -13.38 10.59 27.57
C LYS A 58 -14.57 11.30 28.24
N ILE A 59 -14.35 12.49 28.79
CA ILE A 59 -15.38 13.25 29.54
C ILE A 59 -16.06 14.30 28.67
N THR A 60 -15.29 15.21 28.05
CA THR A 60 -15.82 16.35 27.30
C THR A 60 -16.27 15.99 25.88
N GLY A 61 -15.82 14.86 25.33
CA GLY A 61 -16.02 14.49 23.93
C GLY A 61 -15.19 15.34 22.94
N GLU A 62 -14.28 16.18 23.43
CA GLU A 62 -13.45 17.04 22.57
C GLU A 62 -12.58 16.19 21.63
N GLU A 63 -12.60 16.53 20.34
CA GLU A 63 -11.80 15.85 19.33
C GLU A 63 -10.37 16.39 19.28
N LYS A 64 -9.41 15.48 19.22
CA LYS A 64 -8.01 15.79 18.94
C LYS A 64 -7.54 15.04 17.71
N GLN A 65 -7.05 15.78 16.73
CA GLN A 65 -6.41 15.23 15.56
C GLN A 65 -4.98 14.77 15.88
N LEU A 66 -4.61 13.59 15.41
CA LEU A 66 -3.27 13.01 15.47
C LEU A 66 -2.71 12.84 14.05
N THR A 67 -1.43 13.11 13.92
CA THR A 67 -0.64 12.67 12.76
C THR A 67 -0.37 11.16 12.82
N SER A 68 -0.04 10.54 11.68
CA SER A 68 0.33 9.10 11.64
C SER A 68 1.50 8.79 12.57
N GLY A 69 2.51 9.66 12.66
CA GLY A 69 3.65 9.49 13.57
C GLY A 69 3.28 9.59 15.05
N GLU A 70 2.41 10.53 15.42
CA GLU A 70 1.88 10.59 16.80
C GLU A 70 1.04 9.36 17.13
N TYR A 71 0.21 8.91 16.18
CA TYR A 71 -0.59 7.71 16.37
C TYR A 71 0.29 6.46 16.51
N ALA A 72 1.29 6.26 15.66
CA ALA A 72 2.24 5.15 15.78
C ALA A 72 2.94 5.14 17.15
N LYS A 73 3.32 6.32 17.66
CA LYS A 73 3.97 6.46 18.97
C LYS A 73 3.06 6.17 20.15
N TYR A 74 1.81 6.61 20.10
CA TYR A 74 0.92 6.60 21.28
C TYR A 74 -0.21 5.57 21.21
N SER A 75 -0.47 4.94 20.06
CA SER A 75 -1.63 4.05 19.83
C SER A 75 -1.83 2.99 20.91
N LYS A 76 -0.74 2.37 21.38
CA LYS A 76 -0.76 1.33 22.42
C LYS A 76 -1.06 1.84 23.83
N THR A 77 -0.97 3.15 24.06
CA THR A 77 -1.15 3.76 25.39
C THR A 77 -2.35 4.72 25.46
N ILE A 78 -3.04 4.97 24.34
CA ILE A 78 -4.24 5.81 24.31
C ILE A 78 -5.27 5.26 25.28
N GLY A 79 -5.81 6.12 26.14
CA GLY A 79 -6.81 5.73 27.12
C GLY A 79 -6.25 5.01 28.35
N GLU A 80 -4.95 4.76 28.43
CA GLU A 80 -4.33 4.05 29.54
C GLU A 80 -3.27 4.91 30.25
N SER A 81 -2.32 5.49 29.50
CA SER A 81 -1.21 6.22 30.08
C SER A 81 -0.63 7.28 29.12
N GLY A 82 0.28 8.11 29.65
CA GLY A 82 0.95 9.15 28.87
C GLY A 82 0.05 10.33 28.45
N PRO A 83 0.46 11.09 27.40
CA PRO A 83 -0.21 12.33 27.00
C PRO A 83 -1.66 12.16 26.50
N LEU A 84 -2.06 10.93 26.15
CA LEU A 84 -3.39 10.60 25.61
C LEU A 84 -4.19 9.67 26.54
N LYS A 85 -3.85 9.59 27.83
CA LYS A 85 -4.55 8.74 28.82
C LYS A 85 -6.04 9.09 28.98
N ASP A 86 -6.40 10.35 28.77
CA ASP A 86 -7.76 10.88 28.94
C ASP A 86 -8.56 10.85 27.63
N PHE A 87 -7.98 10.27 26.57
CA PHE A 87 -8.61 10.13 25.26
C PHE A 87 -8.98 8.66 24.98
N VAL A 88 -9.87 8.45 24.02
CA VAL A 88 -10.30 7.13 23.55
C VAL A 88 -10.33 7.08 22.03
N ILE A 89 -10.17 5.87 21.48
CA ILE A 89 -10.41 5.57 20.07
C ILE A 89 -11.88 5.22 19.92
N ASP A 90 -12.58 5.95 19.05
CA ASP A 90 -13.94 5.61 18.64
C ASP A 90 -13.88 4.82 17.33
N TYR A 91 -14.47 3.63 17.33
CA TYR A 91 -14.47 2.73 16.18
C TYR A 91 -15.68 2.91 15.26
N ASP A 92 -16.54 3.90 15.53
CA ASP A 92 -17.61 4.27 14.61
C ASP A 92 -17.05 4.55 13.20
N GLU A 93 -17.72 4.01 12.19
CA GLU A 93 -17.24 4.03 10.81
C GLU A 93 -17.40 5.38 10.11
N GLU A 94 -18.36 6.21 10.55
CA GLU A 94 -18.72 7.46 9.88
C GLU A 94 -18.13 8.68 10.60
N ILE A 95 -18.15 8.68 11.93
CA ILE A 95 -17.74 9.82 12.75
C ILE A 95 -16.56 9.54 13.67
N GLY A 96 -16.17 8.27 13.81
CA GLY A 96 -15.11 7.84 14.71
C GLY A 96 -13.69 8.18 14.27
N SER A 97 -12.72 7.58 14.96
CA SER A 97 -11.29 7.87 14.86
C SER A 97 -10.71 7.69 13.46
N TYR A 98 -11.23 6.73 12.71
CA TYR A 98 -10.73 6.35 11.38
C TYR A 98 -11.61 6.81 10.22
N ARG A 99 -12.53 7.76 10.45
CA ARG A 99 -13.44 8.29 9.41
C ARG A 99 -12.73 8.75 8.14
N SER A 100 -11.51 9.30 8.26
CA SER A 100 -10.69 9.76 7.13
C SER A 100 -10.12 8.62 6.28
N PHE A 101 -10.14 7.39 6.80
CA PHE A 101 -9.67 6.18 6.13
C PHE A 101 -10.80 5.43 5.43
N ARG A 102 -11.99 6.05 5.32
CA ARG A 102 -13.21 5.47 4.75
C ARG A 102 -13.83 6.41 3.73
N ASP A 103 -14.62 5.84 2.82
CA ASP A 103 -15.39 6.63 1.88
C ASP A 103 -16.53 7.36 2.58
N GLN A 104 -16.70 8.64 2.23
CA GLN A 104 -17.82 9.43 2.70
C GLN A 104 -19.08 9.02 1.93
N ARG A 105 -20.17 8.78 2.67
CA ARG A 105 -21.48 8.55 2.08
C ARG A 105 -22.02 9.84 1.51
N TRP A 106 -22.09 9.92 0.18
CA TRP A 106 -22.71 11.04 -0.51
C TRP A 106 -24.15 10.71 -0.85
N ASN A 107 -25.07 11.64 -0.58
CA ASN A 107 -26.42 11.51 -1.08
C ASN A 107 -26.47 11.70 -2.62
N PHE A 108 -27.61 11.40 -3.23
CA PHE A 108 -27.77 11.45 -4.70
C PHE A 108 -27.41 12.82 -5.30
N VAL A 109 -27.76 13.91 -4.59
CA VAL A 109 -27.45 15.28 -5.02
C VAL A 109 -25.95 15.55 -4.93
N GLN A 110 -25.30 15.20 -3.81
CA GLN A 110 -23.86 15.31 -3.63
C GLN A 110 -23.07 14.46 -4.63
N SER A 111 -23.58 13.28 -4.99
CA SER A 111 -22.96 12.43 -6.01
C SER A 111 -23.01 13.07 -7.40
N LYS A 112 -24.17 13.64 -7.78
CA LYS A 112 -24.31 14.38 -9.06
C LYS A 112 -23.50 15.66 -9.09
N LEU A 113 -23.51 16.43 -8.00
CA LEU A 113 -22.69 17.62 -7.86
C LEU A 113 -21.20 17.25 -7.85
N GLY A 114 -20.81 16.16 -7.20
CA GLY A 114 -19.43 15.67 -7.15
C GLY A 114 -18.90 15.28 -8.51
N ALA A 115 -19.70 14.60 -9.31
CA ALA A 115 -19.35 14.31 -10.70
C ALA A 115 -19.20 15.58 -11.55
N ARG A 116 -19.97 16.63 -11.27
CA ARG A 116 -19.94 17.90 -12.04
C ARG A 116 -18.86 18.89 -11.58
N PHE A 117 -18.62 18.98 -10.28
CA PHE A 117 -17.73 19.96 -9.64
C PHE A 117 -16.41 19.34 -9.15
N GLY A 118 -16.22 18.04 -9.35
CA GLY A 118 -14.98 17.34 -9.02
C GLY A 118 -14.80 17.06 -7.53
N TYR A 119 -15.87 16.80 -6.78
CA TYR A 119 -15.70 16.29 -5.41
C TYR A 119 -14.98 14.94 -5.46
N LYS A 120 -14.05 14.77 -4.54
CA LYS A 120 -13.18 13.60 -4.41
C LYS A 120 -13.34 12.99 -3.03
N GLN A 121 -13.25 11.67 -2.95
CA GLN A 121 -13.16 10.94 -1.69
C GLN A 121 -11.86 11.29 -0.94
N GLY A 122 -11.83 11.04 0.37
CA GLY A 122 -10.72 11.39 1.27
C GLY A 122 -9.37 10.93 0.72
N PHE A 123 -9.24 9.64 0.42
CA PHE A 123 -8.01 9.09 -0.17
C PHE A 123 -7.48 9.85 -1.39
N VAL A 124 -8.34 10.20 -2.35
CA VAL A 124 -7.92 10.87 -3.58
C VAL A 124 -7.47 12.31 -3.29
N LYS A 125 -8.09 12.98 -2.30
CA LYS A 125 -7.65 14.29 -1.82
C LYS A 125 -6.29 14.20 -1.14
N ASP A 126 -6.06 13.16 -0.34
CA ASP A 126 -4.77 12.94 0.33
C ASP A 126 -3.65 12.71 -0.68
N ILE A 127 -3.89 11.90 -1.73
CA ILE A 127 -2.94 11.76 -2.84
C ILE A 127 -2.70 13.12 -3.50
N GLU A 128 -3.75 13.86 -3.82
CA GLU A 128 -3.60 15.15 -4.48
C GLU A 128 -2.80 16.16 -3.66
N MET A 129 -3.03 16.20 -2.35
CA MET A 129 -2.26 17.02 -1.43
C MET A 129 -0.80 16.60 -1.43
N ALA A 130 -0.52 15.31 -1.25
CA ALA A 130 0.84 14.77 -1.21
C ALA A 130 1.64 15.08 -2.48
N LEU A 131 1.01 14.98 -3.66
CA LEU A 131 1.67 15.22 -4.95
C LEU A 131 1.87 16.70 -5.29
N ASN A 132 1.04 17.60 -4.75
CA ASN A 132 1.07 19.02 -5.10
C ASN A 132 1.94 19.86 -4.13
N HIS A 133 2.46 19.28 -3.05
CA HIS A 133 3.35 19.95 -2.10
C HIS A 133 4.82 19.54 -2.33
N PRO A 134 5.67 20.40 -2.94
CA PRO A 134 7.02 20.04 -3.35
C PRO A 134 7.98 19.69 -2.20
N ASP A 135 7.69 20.19 -1.00
CA ASP A 135 8.48 19.98 0.21
C ASP A 135 8.02 18.75 1.01
N TYR A 136 6.91 18.13 0.62
CA TYR A 136 6.39 16.95 1.29
C TYR A 136 7.00 15.68 0.68
N LEU A 137 7.81 14.98 1.47
CA LEU A 137 8.40 13.68 1.09
C LEU A 137 7.34 12.59 1.20
N TRP A 138 6.58 12.39 0.12
CA TRP A 138 5.46 11.45 0.12
C TRP A 138 5.84 10.04 -0.33
N LYS A 139 6.92 9.85 -1.09
CA LYS A 139 7.30 8.48 -1.54
C LYS A 139 7.79 7.67 -0.34
N GLY A 140 7.12 6.55 -0.10
CA GLY A 140 7.52 5.55 0.87
C GLY A 140 8.70 4.70 0.39
N PRO A 141 9.27 3.86 1.27
CA PRO A 141 10.47 3.07 0.98
C PRO A 141 10.29 2.05 -0.17
N SER A 142 9.07 1.54 -0.39
CA SER A 142 8.75 0.62 -1.49
C SER A 142 8.31 1.31 -2.78
N TRP A 143 8.29 2.66 -2.83
CA TRP A 143 7.88 3.40 -4.02
C TRP A 143 8.61 2.95 -5.29
N ASN A 144 9.94 2.78 -5.23
CA ASN A 144 10.73 2.38 -6.38
C ASN A 144 10.36 0.97 -6.88
N CYS A 145 10.05 0.05 -5.96
CA CYS A 145 9.62 -1.31 -6.28
C CYS A 145 8.21 -1.30 -6.88
N PHE A 146 7.30 -0.50 -6.32
CA PHE A 146 5.96 -0.30 -6.86
C PHE A 146 6.01 0.30 -8.28
N TYR A 147 6.78 1.37 -8.48
CA TYR A 147 7.01 1.96 -9.80
C TYR A 147 7.56 0.91 -10.78
N HIS A 148 8.55 0.11 -10.36
CA HIS A 148 9.12 -0.95 -11.20
C HIS A 148 8.06 -1.99 -11.59
N ALA A 149 7.21 -2.42 -10.66
CA ALA A 149 6.14 -3.36 -10.92
C ALA A 149 5.16 -2.80 -11.97
N VAL A 150 4.77 -1.54 -11.82
CA VAL A 150 3.90 -0.82 -12.76
C VAL A 150 4.55 -0.69 -14.14
N TYR A 151 5.77 -0.14 -14.20
CA TYR A 151 6.50 0.08 -15.46
C TYR A 151 6.72 -1.19 -16.29
N ASN A 152 6.89 -2.32 -15.61
CA ASN A 152 7.11 -3.64 -16.24
C ASN A 152 5.84 -4.50 -16.33
N HIS A 153 4.65 -3.95 -16.11
CA HIS A 153 3.37 -4.67 -16.23
C HIS A 153 3.26 -5.92 -15.34
N ARG A 154 3.88 -5.87 -14.17
CA ARG A 154 3.86 -6.98 -13.22
C ARG A 154 2.49 -7.08 -12.55
N PRO A 155 1.90 -8.29 -12.44
CA PRO A 155 0.65 -8.46 -11.71
C PRO A 155 0.83 -8.00 -10.26
N THR A 156 -0.01 -7.07 -9.83
CA THR A 156 0.17 -6.34 -8.57
C THR A 156 -1.07 -6.42 -7.69
N SER A 157 -0.87 -6.71 -6.40
CA SER A 157 -1.91 -6.62 -5.38
C SER A 157 -1.61 -5.51 -4.40
N LEU A 158 -2.58 -4.64 -4.15
CA LEU A 158 -2.51 -3.67 -3.05
C LEU A 158 -3.28 -4.24 -1.86
N ILE A 159 -2.64 -4.36 -0.71
CA ILE A 159 -3.21 -4.95 0.51
C ILE A 159 -3.00 -3.95 1.65
N THR A 160 -4.03 -3.16 1.98
CA THR A 160 -3.92 -2.02 2.90
C THR A 160 -4.97 -2.09 4.01
N ALA A 161 -4.64 -1.53 5.17
CA ALA A 161 -5.57 -1.34 6.29
C ALA A 161 -6.64 -0.27 6.03
N ARG A 162 -6.57 0.49 4.92
CA ARG A 162 -7.61 1.46 4.56
C ARG A 162 -8.98 0.80 4.43
N GLY A 163 -10.02 1.55 4.78
CA GLY A 163 -11.43 1.18 4.68
C GLY A 163 -12.15 1.76 3.47
N HIS A 164 -11.44 2.44 2.56
CA HIS A 164 -11.98 2.96 1.31
C HIS A 164 -12.41 1.82 0.36
N ASP A 165 -13.38 2.07 -0.51
CA ASP A 165 -13.75 1.16 -1.58
C ASP A 165 -12.53 0.92 -2.51
N PRO A 166 -12.32 -0.31 -3.01
CA PRO A 166 -11.26 -0.61 -3.97
C PRO A 166 -11.21 0.34 -5.19
N ARG A 167 -12.36 0.84 -5.65
CA ARG A 167 -12.48 1.82 -6.75
C ARG A 167 -11.97 3.19 -6.35
N THR A 168 -12.13 3.60 -5.10
CA THR A 168 -11.56 4.83 -4.57
C THR A 168 -10.04 4.73 -4.51
N ILE A 169 -9.50 3.61 -4.02
CA ILE A 169 -8.04 3.36 -4.02
C ILE A 169 -7.50 3.42 -5.45
N ARG A 170 -8.15 2.74 -6.41
CA ARG A 170 -7.80 2.83 -7.83
C ARG A 170 -7.81 4.27 -8.36
N SER A 171 -8.84 5.05 -8.02
CA SER A 171 -8.95 6.46 -8.44
C SER A 171 -7.80 7.33 -7.92
N GLY A 172 -7.30 7.06 -6.71
CA GLY A 172 -6.11 7.73 -6.17
C GLY A 172 -4.84 7.38 -6.95
N ILE A 173 -4.65 6.11 -7.29
CA ILE A 173 -3.50 5.69 -8.12
C ILE A 173 -3.61 6.26 -9.55
N ASP A 174 -4.79 6.25 -10.16
CA ASP A 174 -5.02 6.84 -11.48
C ASP A 174 -4.73 8.35 -11.48
N PHE A 175 -4.90 9.03 -10.34
CA PHE A 175 -4.47 10.41 -10.17
C PHE A 175 -2.93 10.55 -10.22
N MET A 176 -2.17 9.62 -9.64
CA MET A 176 -0.70 9.58 -9.78
C MET A 176 -0.27 9.38 -11.24
N VAL A 177 -0.98 8.54 -12.00
CA VAL A 177 -0.75 8.33 -13.44
C VAL A 177 -1.05 9.61 -14.22
N LYS A 178 -2.19 10.26 -13.95
CA LYS A 178 -2.56 11.54 -14.56
C LYS A 178 -1.50 12.61 -14.32
N LYS A 179 -0.90 12.63 -13.14
CA LYS A 179 0.18 13.54 -12.73
C LYS A 179 1.58 13.08 -13.17
N LYS A 180 1.70 11.97 -13.91
CA LYS A 180 2.95 11.43 -14.45
C LYS A 180 3.98 10.97 -13.41
N PHE A 181 3.54 10.72 -12.17
CA PHE A 181 4.37 10.03 -11.18
C PHE A 181 4.43 8.53 -11.42
N LEU A 182 3.37 7.97 -12.02
CA LEU A 182 3.37 6.62 -12.58
C LEU A 182 3.27 6.70 -14.11
N PRO A 183 3.93 5.77 -14.84
CA PRO A 183 3.88 5.74 -16.29
C PRO A 183 2.49 5.32 -16.81
N GLU A 184 1.82 4.43 -16.09
CA GLU A 184 0.54 3.82 -16.44
C GLU A 184 -0.16 3.25 -15.20
N SER A 185 -1.42 2.83 -15.32
CA SER A 185 -2.13 2.17 -14.23
C SER A 185 -1.52 0.78 -13.96
N PRO A 186 -1.41 0.34 -12.69
CA PRO A 186 -0.91 -0.99 -12.36
C PRO A 186 -1.69 -2.11 -13.08
N ASN A 187 -0.99 -3.19 -13.42
CA ASN A 187 -1.63 -4.45 -13.80
C ASN A 187 -2.22 -5.11 -12.54
N TYR A 188 -3.37 -4.61 -12.09
CA TYR A 188 -4.01 -5.06 -10.86
C TYR A 188 -4.41 -6.53 -10.94
N LEU A 189 -3.81 -7.35 -10.07
CA LEU A 189 -4.31 -8.67 -9.73
C LEU A 189 -5.47 -8.56 -8.75
N SER A 190 -5.31 -7.75 -7.70
CA SER A 190 -6.33 -7.49 -6.68
C SER A 190 -6.09 -6.15 -5.96
N ILE A 191 -7.12 -5.63 -5.30
CA ILE A 191 -7.03 -4.48 -4.38
C ILE A 191 -7.83 -4.87 -3.13
N TRP A 192 -7.15 -5.05 -2.01
CA TRP A 192 -7.68 -5.50 -0.73
C TRP A 192 -7.53 -4.39 0.34
N PRO A 193 -8.46 -3.43 0.39
CA PRO A 193 -8.63 -2.56 1.55
C PRO A 193 -9.31 -3.39 2.65
N VAL A 194 -8.53 -4.01 3.53
CA VAL A 194 -9.02 -5.09 4.39
C VAL A 194 -10.00 -4.63 5.47
N SER A 195 -10.00 -3.33 5.79
CA SER A 195 -10.98 -2.72 6.70
C SER A 195 -12.28 -2.30 6.01
N HIS A 196 -12.34 -2.35 4.67
CA HIS A 196 -13.56 -2.06 3.93
C HIS A 196 -14.56 -3.21 4.12
N PRO A 197 -15.82 -2.98 4.57
CA PRO A 197 -16.75 -4.03 4.93
C PRO A 197 -16.93 -5.12 3.87
N GLU A 198 -17.19 -4.75 2.61
CA GLU A 198 -17.40 -5.74 1.53
C GLU A 198 -16.12 -6.52 1.18
N SER A 199 -14.96 -5.87 1.28
CA SER A 199 -13.68 -6.52 1.04
C SER A 199 -13.39 -7.53 2.14
N ARG A 200 -13.66 -7.15 3.40
CA ARG A 200 -13.54 -8.00 4.57
C ARG A 200 -14.44 -9.24 4.45
N THR A 201 -15.70 -9.07 4.08
CA THR A 201 -16.65 -10.20 3.97
C THR A 201 -16.23 -11.25 2.93
N LYS A 202 -15.47 -10.84 1.90
CA LYS A 202 -14.89 -11.76 0.92
C LYS A 202 -13.71 -12.57 1.47
N LEU A 203 -13.04 -12.07 2.51
CA LEU A 203 -11.91 -12.75 3.17
C LEU A 203 -12.38 -13.62 4.34
N THR A 204 -13.32 -13.12 5.15
CA THR A 204 -13.86 -13.84 6.30
C THR A 204 -15.21 -13.29 6.72
N LYS A 205 -16.06 -14.16 7.30
CA LYS A 205 -17.32 -13.77 7.96
C LYS A 205 -17.13 -13.35 9.42
N ASP A 206 -15.95 -13.63 9.99
CA ASP A 206 -15.63 -13.28 11.37
C ASP A 206 -15.25 -11.79 11.47
N THR A 207 -16.06 -11.02 12.20
CA THR A 207 -15.90 -9.58 12.41
C THR A 207 -14.88 -9.23 13.50
N THR A 208 -14.38 -10.22 14.24
CA THR A 208 -13.41 -10.02 15.33
C THR A 208 -11.95 -10.10 14.88
N VAL A 209 -11.70 -10.60 13.66
CA VAL A 209 -10.37 -10.71 13.06
C VAL A 209 -9.69 -9.33 12.95
N ASP A 210 -8.45 -9.25 13.41
CA ASP A 210 -7.65 -8.03 13.38
C ASP A 210 -7.01 -7.78 12.00
N ILE A 211 -6.49 -6.56 11.80
CA ILE A 211 -5.93 -6.13 10.50
C ILE A 211 -4.78 -7.02 10.02
N PRO A 212 -3.77 -7.36 10.85
CA PRO A 212 -2.70 -8.27 10.44
C PRO A 212 -3.22 -9.63 9.93
N ARG A 213 -4.20 -10.23 10.61
CA ARG A 213 -4.80 -11.49 10.16
C ARG A 213 -5.61 -11.34 8.87
N LEU A 214 -6.31 -10.21 8.67
CA LEU A 214 -6.97 -9.95 7.39
C LEU A 214 -5.96 -9.77 6.24
N LYS A 215 -4.81 -9.13 6.50
CA LYS A 215 -3.72 -9.05 5.50
C LYS A 215 -3.21 -10.44 5.12
N GLN A 216 -3.04 -11.36 6.06
CA GLN A 216 -2.69 -12.77 5.75
C GLN A 216 -3.73 -13.40 4.80
N LEU A 217 -5.02 -13.27 5.12
CA LEU A 217 -6.09 -13.81 4.26
C LEU A 217 -6.05 -13.18 2.85
N ALA A 218 -5.79 -11.88 2.75
CA ALA A 218 -5.67 -11.18 1.47
C ALA A 218 -4.45 -11.63 0.65
N ILE A 219 -3.34 -11.99 1.28
CA ILE A 219 -2.15 -12.54 0.63
C ILE A 219 -2.49 -13.88 -0.01
N ARG A 220 -3.08 -14.80 0.77
CA ARG A 220 -3.55 -16.10 0.27
C ARG A 220 -4.53 -15.93 -0.90
N ALA A 221 -5.57 -15.12 -0.73
CA ALA A 221 -6.53 -14.84 -1.78
C ALA A 221 -5.87 -14.27 -3.05
N SER A 222 -4.80 -13.48 -2.91
CA SER A 222 -4.03 -12.95 -4.05
C SER A 222 -3.18 -14.02 -4.73
N VAL A 223 -2.57 -14.95 -3.99
CA VAL A 223 -1.85 -16.10 -4.56
C VAL A 223 -2.80 -17.03 -5.30
N GLU A 224 -3.95 -17.36 -4.70
CA GLU A 224 -4.98 -18.18 -5.33
C GLU A 224 -5.50 -17.50 -6.61
N LYS A 225 -5.75 -16.18 -6.57
CA LYS A 225 -6.15 -15.43 -7.77
C LYS A 225 -5.08 -15.42 -8.86
N ALA A 226 -3.80 -15.36 -8.49
CA ALA A 226 -2.71 -15.46 -9.44
C ALA A 226 -2.72 -16.81 -10.16
N ILE A 227 -2.91 -17.91 -9.42
CA ILE A 227 -3.00 -19.26 -9.98
C ILE A 227 -4.24 -19.39 -10.88
N GLU A 228 -5.38 -18.84 -10.46
CA GLU A 228 -6.63 -18.84 -11.25
C GLU A 228 -6.44 -18.10 -12.59
N VAL A 229 -5.81 -16.92 -12.58
CA VAL A 229 -5.72 -16.05 -13.77
C VAL A 229 -4.55 -16.40 -14.68
N TYR A 230 -3.40 -16.79 -14.11
CA TYR A 230 -2.16 -17.01 -14.84
C TYR A 230 -1.77 -18.49 -14.96
N GLY A 231 -2.55 -19.39 -14.37
CA GLY A 231 -2.27 -20.82 -14.30
C GLY A 231 -1.32 -21.18 -13.16
N ASP A 232 -1.27 -22.47 -12.86
CA ASP A 232 -0.29 -23.03 -11.94
C ASP A 232 1.06 -23.19 -12.65
N SER A 233 2.13 -22.70 -12.03
CA SER A 233 3.48 -22.85 -12.54
C SER A 233 4.50 -22.89 -11.42
N PRO A 234 5.43 -23.86 -11.44
CA PRO A 234 6.48 -23.99 -10.42
C PRO A 234 7.48 -22.83 -10.46
N HIS A 235 7.39 -21.95 -11.46
CA HIS A 235 8.29 -20.83 -11.65
C HIS A 235 7.67 -19.48 -11.23
N HIS A 236 6.46 -19.51 -10.65
CA HIS A 236 5.84 -18.35 -10.05
C HIS A 236 6.62 -17.86 -8.83
N ARG A 237 6.71 -16.54 -8.70
CA ARG A 237 7.39 -15.85 -7.60
C ARG A 237 6.45 -14.82 -7.01
N PHE A 238 6.26 -14.86 -5.70
CA PHE A 238 5.40 -13.94 -4.96
C PHE A 238 6.24 -13.11 -4.00
N GLY A 239 6.07 -11.79 -4.01
CA GLY A 239 6.76 -10.88 -3.10
C GLY A 239 5.77 -9.97 -2.40
N MET A 240 5.83 -9.82 -1.08
CA MET A 240 5.06 -8.83 -0.31
C MET A 240 6.00 -7.86 0.38
N SER A 241 5.70 -6.56 0.34
CA SER A 241 6.40 -5.54 1.11
C SER A 241 5.46 -4.86 2.11
N ASP A 242 6.00 -4.60 3.31
CA ASP A 242 5.32 -3.94 4.42
C ASP A 242 6.40 -3.26 5.28
N ASP A 243 6.03 -2.18 5.97
CA ASP A 243 6.93 -1.41 6.84
C ASP A 243 6.70 -1.69 8.33
N ASP A 244 5.60 -2.36 8.70
CA ASP A 244 5.29 -2.68 10.10
C ASP A 244 5.83 -4.07 10.51
N PRO A 245 6.66 -4.16 11.57
CA PRO A 245 7.26 -5.41 12.02
C PRO A 245 6.22 -6.49 12.38
N LYS A 246 5.09 -6.11 12.99
CA LYS A 246 4.06 -7.07 13.40
C LYS A 246 3.36 -7.66 12.17
N ASN A 247 3.09 -6.85 11.15
CA ASN A 247 2.59 -7.34 9.87
C ASN A 247 3.61 -8.28 9.22
N LEU A 248 4.90 -7.93 9.22
CA LEU A 248 5.95 -8.73 8.59
C LEU A 248 6.04 -10.16 9.16
N GLU A 249 5.96 -10.33 10.49
CA GLU A 249 5.91 -11.65 11.12
C GLU A 249 4.74 -12.49 10.59
N MET A 250 3.55 -11.89 10.50
CA MET A 250 2.36 -12.56 10.01
C MET A 250 2.42 -12.83 8.49
N ILE A 251 3.02 -11.94 7.71
CA ILE A 251 3.26 -12.15 6.28
C ILE A 251 4.18 -13.36 6.08
N VAL A 252 5.29 -13.44 6.83
CA VAL A 252 6.20 -14.58 6.80
C VAL A 252 5.48 -15.88 7.16
N GLU A 253 4.68 -15.88 8.22
CA GLU A 253 3.91 -17.05 8.62
C GLU A 253 3.00 -17.55 7.49
N GLU A 254 2.25 -16.66 6.84
CA GLU A 254 1.33 -17.05 5.78
C GLU A 254 2.07 -17.49 4.51
N MET A 255 3.18 -16.81 4.15
CA MET A 255 4.02 -17.25 3.05
C MET A 255 4.68 -18.60 3.30
N SER A 256 5.03 -18.94 4.54
CA SER A 256 5.54 -20.27 4.90
C SER A 256 4.48 -21.36 4.71
N ARG A 257 3.22 -21.08 5.07
CA ARG A 257 2.10 -21.99 4.80
C ARG A 257 1.88 -22.18 3.30
N LEU A 258 1.84 -21.09 2.54
CA LEU A 258 1.72 -21.14 1.08
C LEU A 258 2.91 -21.86 0.42
N LYS A 259 4.12 -21.72 0.98
CA LYS A 259 5.30 -22.47 0.52
C LYS A 259 5.19 -23.97 0.82
N LYS A 260 4.54 -24.39 1.91
CA LYS A 260 4.25 -25.82 2.17
C LYS A 260 3.27 -26.38 1.15
N GLU A 261 2.22 -25.62 0.84
CA GLU A 261 1.17 -26.01 -0.12
C GLU A 261 1.66 -25.97 -1.58
N HIS A 262 2.46 -24.97 -1.93
CA HIS A 262 3.01 -24.74 -3.26
C HIS A 262 4.54 -24.83 -3.26
N SER A 263 5.06 -26.01 -2.91
CA SER A 263 6.48 -26.27 -2.65
C SER A 263 7.46 -25.86 -3.75
N LYS A 264 7.00 -25.81 -5.01
CA LYS A 264 7.84 -25.42 -6.15
C LYS A 264 7.90 -23.91 -6.37
N MET A 265 6.89 -23.14 -5.95
CA MET A 265 6.86 -21.69 -6.10
C MET A 265 7.82 -20.99 -5.13
N SER A 266 8.21 -19.76 -5.41
CA SER A 266 9.07 -18.96 -4.53
C SER A 266 8.30 -17.83 -3.85
N PHE A 267 8.58 -17.61 -2.58
CA PHE A 267 7.91 -16.59 -1.76
C PHE A 267 8.97 -15.68 -1.11
N PHE A 268 8.71 -14.38 -1.12
CA PHE A 268 9.62 -13.35 -0.65
C PHE A 268 8.86 -12.34 0.21
N VAL A 269 9.47 -11.94 1.33
CA VAL A 269 9.00 -10.83 2.15
C VAL A 269 10.05 -9.73 2.13
N PHE A 270 9.60 -8.51 1.95
CA PHE A 270 10.46 -7.33 1.92
C PHE A 270 10.11 -6.44 3.10
N SER A 271 11.04 -6.29 4.04
CA SER A 271 10.90 -5.35 5.16
C SER A 271 11.56 -4.04 4.79
N THR A 272 10.86 -2.95 5.08
CA THR A 272 11.34 -1.58 4.87
C THR A 272 11.47 -0.77 6.16
N GLU A 273 11.58 -1.45 7.29
CA GLU A 273 11.69 -0.84 8.61
C GLU A 273 12.91 0.08 8.73
N ASN A 274 12.73 1.25 9.36
CA ASN A 274 13.81 2.15 9.79
C ASN A 274 14.84 2.53 8.70
N GLY A 275 14.44 2.51 7.43
CA GLY A 275 15.31 2.85 6.30
C GLY A 275 16.27 1.74 5.87
N SER A 276 16.21 0.53 6.45
CA SER A 276 16.85 -0.65 5.88
C SER A 276 15.89 -1.41 4.97
N TYR A 277 16.42 -1.99 3.89
CA TYR A 277 15.65 -2.82 2.98
C TYR A 277 16.14 -4.26 3.07
N HIS A 278 15.33 -5.14 3.66
CA HIS A 278 15.65 -6.56 3.82
C HIS A 278 14.81 -7.39 2.87
N ARG A 279 15.43 -8.36 2.21
CA ARG A 279 14.74 -9.38 1.42
C ARG A 279 14.85 -10.71 2.16
N LEU A 280 13.71 -11.22 2.60
CA LEU A 280 13.57 -12.55 3.19
C LEU A 280 13.04 -13.51 2.12
N GLU A 281 13.80 -14.54 1.79
CA GLU A 281 13.25 -15.68 1.03
C GLU A 281 12.66 -16.70 2.00
N VAL A 282 11.42 -17.13 1.72
CA VAL A 282 10.64 -17.97 2.63
C VAL A 282 10.70 -19.43 2.19
N PHE A 283 11.15 -20.28 3.10
CA PHE A 283 11.12 -21.75 3.00
C PHE A 283 10.08 -22.30 3.97
N PRO A 284 9.72 -23.60 3.89
CA PRO A 284 8.70 -24.18 4.76
C PRO A 284 8.89 -23.89 6.26
N ASP A 285 10.13 -23.95 6.75
CA ASP A 285 10.42 -23.92 8.19
C ASP A 285 11.48 -22.87 8.58
N TYR A 286 11.98 -22.07 7.62
CA TYR A 286 12.97 -21.03 7.88
C TYR A 286 12.92 -19.92 6.82
N THR A 287 13.60 -18.80 7.09
CA THR A 287 13.81 -17.72 6.12
C THR A 287 15.31 -17.50 5.90
N VAL A 288 15.66 -17.00 4.72
CA VAL A 288 17.01 -16.54 4.40
C VAL A 288 16.95 -15.02 4.22
N ASP A 289 17.58 -14.28 5.14
CA ASP A 289 17.67 -12.82 5.08
C ASP A 289 18.85 -12.36 4.24
N GLN A 290 18.58 -11.41 3.35
CA GLN A 290 19.57 -10.69 2.59
C GLN A 290 19.33 -9.19 2.74
N VAL A 291 20.29 -8.51 3.41
CA VAL A 291 20.33 -7.04 3.45
C VAL A 291 20.58 -6.49 2.05
N VAL A 292 19.76 -5.53 1.66
CA VAL A 292 19.85 -4.89 0.36
C VAL A 292 20.33 -3.47 0.54
N ARG A 293 21.47 -3.17 -0.08
CA ARG A 293 21.97 -1.79 -0.18
C ARG A 293 21.08 -0.98 -1.12
N GLU A 294 20.85 0.29 -0.81
CA GLU A 294 19.96 1.20 -1.54
C GLU A 294 20.27 1.27 -3.05
N GLU A 295 21.55 1.33 -3.43
CA GLU A 295 22.04 1.28 -4.83
C GLU A 295 21.60 0.01 -5.57
N LYS A 296 21.36 -1.07 -4.82
CA LYS A 296 20.94 -2.38 -5.31
C LYS A 296 19.44 -2.63 -5.18
N GLN A 297 18.64 -1.73 -4.60
CA GLN A 297 17.19 -1.94 -4.46
C GLN A 297 16.53 -2.17 -5.83
N LEU A 298 16.97 -1.43 -6.86
CA LEU A 298 16.57 -1.65 -8.25
C LEU A 298 17.16 -2.94 -8.85
N SER A 299 18.33 -3.38 -8.36
CA SER A 299 19.04 -4.58 -8.83
C SER A 299 18.62 -5.90 -8.16
N LEU A 300 17.85 -5.84 -7.07
CA LEU A 300 17.36 -7.03 -6.35
C LEU A 300 16.51 -7.96 -7.20
N PHE A 301 15.88 -7.39 -8.22
CA PHE A 301 15.02 -8.12 -9.15
C PHE A 301 15.74 -8.43 -10.47
N LEU A 302 16.95 -7.90 -10.66
CA LEU A 302 17.77 -8.01 -11.88
C LEU A 302 18.76 -9.20 -11.88
N ARG A 303 18.99 -9.87 -10.75
CA ARG A 303 19.90 -11.03 -10.67
C ARG A 303 19.26 -12.23 -10.04
#